data_AF-A0A7J8NX33-F1
#
_entry.id   AF-A0A7J8NX33-F1
#
_cell.length_a   1.000
_cell.length_b   1.000
_cell.length_c   1.000
_cell.angle_alpha   90.00
_cell.angle_beta   90.00
_cell.angle_gamma   90.00
#
_symmetry.space_group_name_H-M   'P 1'
#
loop_
_entity.id
_entity.type
_entity.pdbx_description
1 polymer ?
#
loop_
_entity_poly.entity_id
_entity_poly.type
_entity_poly.pdbx_seq_one_letter_code
_entity_poly.pdbx_strand_id
1 'polypeptide(L)'
;MTVIDILTRVDVICKKYDKYDVEKQRDQNISGDDAFARQYAAIEADIESALQKAELVSKEKSKASAVAVNAEIRRTKARLLEEVPKLQRLAVKKVKGISTEEMTARSDLVLALPDRIQAIPDGTAAPKTGGWMSSTPSASRTEIKFDSDGRFDNEYFQESEQSSQFRQEYEMRRMKQAS
;
A
#
# COMPACT_ATOMS: atom_id res chain seq x y z
N MET A 1 0.05 2.38 -67.56
CA MET A 1 -0.11 2.34 -66.09
C MET A 1 0.81 3.40 -65.53
N THR A 2 0.24 4.45 -64.93
CA THR A 2 1.00 5.57 -64.37
C THR A 2 1.42 5.26 -62.93
N VAL A 3 2.38 6.02 -62.39
CA VAL A 3 2.80 5.90 -60.98
C VAL A 3 1.62 6.10 -60.03
N ILE A 4 0.71 7.00 -60.38
CA ILE A 4 -0.52 7.26 -59.63
C ILE A 4 -1.42 6.01 -59.61
N ASP A 5 -1.61 5.35 -60.75
CA ASP A 5 -2.41 4.11 -60.83
C ASP A 5 -1.84 2.99 -59.95
N ILE A 6 -0.51 2.89 -59.89
CA ILE A 6 0.21 1.91 -59.06
C ILE A 6 -0.03 2.22 -57.59
N LEU A 7 0.16 3.46 -57.15
CA LEU A 7 -0.04 3.88 -55.76
C LEU A 7 -1.48 3.65 -55.30
N THR A 8 -2.48 4.01 -56.13
CA THR A 8 -3.89 3.78 -55.80
C THR A 8 -4.23 2.30 -55.73
N ARG A 9 -3.66 1.46 -56.61
CA ARG A 9 -3.86 0.00 -56.55
C ARG A 9 -3.21 -0.61 -55.32
N VAL A 10 -2.00 -0.18 -54.97
CA VAL A 10 -1.30 -0.64 -53.76
C VAL A 10 -2.10 -0.26 -52.52
N ASP A 11 -2.60 0.97 -52.41
CA ASP A 11 -3.44 1.40 -51.28
C ASP A 11 -4.73 0.56 -51.15
N VAL A 12 -5.42 0.28 -52.26
CA VAL A 12 -6.60 -0.60 -52.27
C VAL A 12 -6.24 -2.04 -51.85
N ILE A 13 -5.09 -2.54 -52.27
CA ILE A 13 -4.60 -3.87 -51.86
C ILE A 13 -4.29 -3.87 -50.36
N CYS A 14 -3.53 -2.90 -49.84
CA CYS A 14 -3.24 -2.77 -48.42
C CYS A 14 -4.54 -2.76 -47.60
N LYS A 15 -5.51 -1.92 -47.96
CA LYS A 15 -6.84 -1.86 -47.29
C LYS A 15 -7.63 -3.18 -47.36
N LYS A 16 -7.54 -3.91 -48.47
CA LYS A 16 -8.22 -5.21 -48.63
C LYS A 16 -7.64 -6.27 -47.69
N TYR A 17 -6.34 -6.18 -47.40
CA TYR A 17 -5.62 -7.12 -46.56
C TYR A 17 -5.37 -6.62 -45.13
N ASP A 18 -5.73 -5.39 -44.78
CA ASP A 18 -5.70 -4.85 -43.42
C ASP A 18 -6.39 -5.78 -42.40
N LYS A 19 -7.42 -6.51 -42.81
CA LYS A 19 -8.11 -7.50 -41.97
C LYS A 19 -7.28 -8.74 -41.60
N TYR A 20 -6.11 -8.91 -42.19
CA TYR A 20 -5.15 -9.96 -41.85
C TYR A 20 -3.95 -9.41 -41.09
N ASP A 21 -3.88 -8.09 -40.89
CA ASP A 21 -2.90 -7.47 -40.03
C ASP A 21 -3.30 -7.70 -38.57
N VAL A 22 -2.74 -8.76 -37.99
CA VAL A 22 -3.06 -9.23 -36.64
C VAL A 22 -2.63 -8.21 -35.59
N GLU A 23 -1.55 -7.46 -35.83
CA GLU A 23 -1.07 -6.39 -34.94
C GLU A 23 -2.03 -5.20 -34.97
N LYS A 24 -2.48 -4.78 -36.17
CA LYS A 24 -3.48 -3.72 -36.31
C LYS A 24 -4.82 -4.10 -35.67
N GLN A 25 -5.21 -5.38 -35.70
CA GLN A 25 -6.41 -5.87 -35.01
C GLN A 25 -6.24 -5.97 -33.50
N ARG A 26 -5.04 -6.27 -32.99
CA ARG A 26 -4.75 -6.18 -31.56
C ARG A 26 -4.97 -4.76 -31.06
N ASP A 27 -4.37 -3.78 -31.71
CA ASP A 27 -4.49 -2.37 -31.31
C ASP A 27 -5.94 -1.87 -31.35
N GLN A 28 -6.72 -2.31 -32.36
CA GLN A 28 -8.13 -1.94 -32.49
C GLN A 28 -9.02 -2.61 -31.43
N ASN A 29 -8.73 -3.83 -30.99
CA ASN A 29 -9.49 -4.54 -29.96
C ASN A 29 -9.08 -4.14 -28.52
N ILE A 30 -7.89 -3.56 -28.35
CA ILE A 30 -7.39 -3.01 -27.08
C ILE A 30 -7.95 -1.60 -26.82
N SER A 31 -8.41 -0.92 -27.88
CA SER A 31 -8.88 0.47 -27.82
C SER A 31 -10.30 0.59 -27.25
N GLY A 32 -10.41 0.58 -25.91
CA GLY A 32 -11.54 1.23 -25.23
C GLY A 32 -11.95 0.69 -23.86
N ASP A 33 -11.89 -0.62 -23.60
CA ASP A 33 -12.46 -1.18 -22.36
C ASP A 33 -11.69 -2.31 -21.69
N ASP A 34 -10.35 -2.30 -21.71
CA ASP A 34 -9.59 -3.23 -20.88
C ASP A 34 -9.54 -2.75 -19.41
N ALA A 35 -10.49 -3.27 -18.62
CA ALA A 35 -10.59 -3.00 -17.19
C ALA A 35 -9.31 -3.35 -16.41
N PHE A 36 -8.56 -4.38 -16.85
CA PHE A 36 -7.28 -4.73 -16.24
C PHE A 36 -6.26 -3.62 -16.48
N ALA A 37 -6.04 -3.24 -17.74
CA ALA A 37 -5.07 -2.21 -18.10
C ALA A 37 -5.34 -0.88 -17.41
N ARG A 38 -6.61 -0.46 -17.32
CA ARG A 38 -7.00 0.77 -16.59
C ARG A 38 -6.66 0.69 -15.10
N GLN A 39 -7.05 -0.40 -14.44
CA GLN A 39 -6.80 -0.56 -13.01
C GLN A 39 -5.31 -0.71 -12.72
N TYR A 40 -4.57 -1.41 -13.58
CA TYR A 40 -3.12 -1.54 -13.49
C TYR A 40 -2.43 -0.19 -13.65
N ALA A 41 -2.81 0.62 -14.65
CA ALA A 41 -2.27 1.96 -14.86
C ALA A 41 -2.55 2.90 -13.67
N ALA A 42 -3.72 2.81 -13.05
CA ALA A 42 -4.03 3.57 -11.83
C ALA A 42 -3.13 3.16 -10.64
N ILE A 43 -2.93 1.86 -10.45
CA ILE A 43 -2.02 1.32 -9.41
C ILE A 43 -0.58 1.77 -9.67
N GLU A 44 -0.12 1.72 -10.93
CA GLU A 44 1.20 2.20 -11.33
C GLU A 44 1.40 3.69 -11.01
N ALA A 45 0.42 4.52 -11.35
CA ALA A 45 0.48 5.96 -11.05
C ALA A 45 0.54 6.24 -9.54
N ASP A 46 -0.22 5.49 -8.73
CA ASP A 46 -0.20 5.60 -7.27
C ASP A 46 1.14 5.12 -6.68
N ILE A 47 1.74 4.07 -7.22
CA ILE A 47 3.09 3.60 -6.86
C ILE A 47 4.14 4.66 -7.19
N GLU A 48 4.09 5.24 -8.38
CA GLU A 48 5.01 6.29 -8.81
C GLU A 48 4.89 7.53 -7.92
N SER A 49 3.65 7.95 -7.61
CA SER A 49 3.40 9.06 -6.67
C SER A 49 3.98 8.78 -5.28
N ALA A 50 3.82 7.55 -4.77
CA ALA A 50 4.39 7.15 -3.49
C ALA A 50 5.93 7.14 -3.51
N LEU A 51 6.55 6.71 -4.60
CA LEU A 51 8.01 6.76 -4.79
C LEU A 51 8.53 8.21 -4.84
N GLN A 52 7.85 9.09 -5.57
CA GLN A 52 8.19 10.52 -5.61
C GLN A 52 8.09 11.16 -4.22
N LYS A 53 7.03 10.85 -3.45
CA LYS A 53 6.92 11.29 -2.05
C LYS A 53 8.06 10.76 -1.19
N ALA A 54 8.43 9.49 -1.33
CA ALA A 54 9.54 8.89 -0.59
C ALA A 54 10.88 9.58 -0.93
N GLU A 55 11.10 9.92 -2.20
CA GLU A 55 12.28 10.69 -2.62
C GLU A 55 12.29 12.10 -2.02
N LEU A 56 11.16 12.80 -1.99
CA LEU A 56 11.04 14.10 -1.33
C LEU A 56 11.35 14.02 0.17
N VAL A 57 10.83 13.00 0.84
CA VAL A 57 11.11 12.73 2.26
C VAL A 57 12.61 12.50 2.49
N SER A 58 13.31 11.83 1.57
CA SER A 58 14.75 11.61 1.70
C SER A 58 15.58 12.92 1.66
N LYS A 59 15.03 13.97 1.02
CA LYS A 59 15.64 15.30 0.90
C LYS A 59 15.11 16.29 1.94
N GLU A 60 14.07 15.91 2.69
CA GLU A 60 13.37 16.74 3.65
C GLU A 60 14.21 16.94 4.93
N LYS A 61 14.33 18.19 5.37
CA LYS A 61 15.10 18.53 6.58
C LYS A 61 14.24 18.51 7.85
N SER A 62 12.93 18.71 7.71
CA SER A 62 12.00 18.73 8.84
C SER A 62 11.57 17.31 9.21
N LYS A 63 11.98 16.85 10.40
CA LYS A 63 11.57 15.53 10.93
C LYS A 63 10.05 15.41 11.05
N ALA A 64 9.36 16.48 11.46
CA ALA A 64 7.90 16.48 11.57
C ALA A 64 7.22 16.32 10.20
N SER A 65 7.72 17.03 9.18
CA SER A 65 7.23 16.89 7.79
C SER A 65 7.47 15.48 7.26
N ALA A 66 8.68 14.96 7.42
CA ALA A 66 9.05 13.61 7.02
C ALA A 66 8.16 12.53 7.65
N VAL A 67 7.83 12.65 8.94
CA VAL A 67 6.93 11.71 9.62
C VAL A 67 5.50 11.78 9.07
N ALA A 68 5.00 12.99 8.79
CA ALA A 68 3.66 13.17 8.23
C ALA A 68 3.55 12.54 6.83
N VAL A 69 4.50 12.84 5.94
CA VAL A 69 4.51 12.29 4.58
C VAL A 69 4.73 10.77 4.59
N ASN A 70 5.60 10.24 5.46
CA ASN A 70 5.75 8.79 5.63
C ASN A 70 4.45 8.10 6.10
N ALA A 71 3.64 8.77 6.95
CA ALA A 71 2.34 8.26 7.33
C ALA A 71 1.37 8.21 6.14
N GLU A 72 1.43 9.16 5.22
CA GLU A 72 0.69 9.10 3.97
C GLU A 72 1.14 7.95 3.07
N ILE A 73 2.46 7.77 2.90
CA ILE A 73 3.01 6.66 2.10
C ILE A 73 2.50 5.32 2.65
N ARG A 74 2.46 5.13 3.97
CA ARG A 74 1.88 3.93 4.61
C ARG A 74 0.41 3.74 4.26
N ARG A 75 -0.40 4.81 4.29
CA ARG A 75 -1.83 4.74 3.91
C ARG A 75 -2.00 4.36 2.45
N THR A 76 -1.18 4.92 1.56
CA THR A 76 -1.20 4.59 0.13
C THR A 76 -0.79 3.13 -0.10
N LYS A 77 0.28 2.65 0.54
CA LYS A 77 0.68 1.23 0.48
C LYS A 77 -0.45 0.28 0.88
N ALA A 78 -1.12 0.56 1.99
CA ALA A 78 -2.22 -0.27 2.48
C ALA A 78 -3.37 -0.32 1.45
N ARG A 79 -3.77 0.84 0.91
CA ARG A 79 -4.80 0.93 -0.14
C ARG A 79 -4.40 0.17 -1.40
N LEU A 80 -3.15 0.29 -1.83
CA LEU A 80 -2.63 -0.42 -3.00
C LEU A 80 -2.71 -1.94 -2.81
N LEU A 81 -2.33 -2.45 -1.64
CA LEU A 81 -2.43 -3.88 -1.31
C LEU A 81 -3.88 -4.38 -1.29
N GLU A 82 -4.85 -3.54 -0.92
CA GLU A 82 -6.28 -3.87 -0.97
C GLU A 82 -6.81 -4.02 -2.41
N GLU A 83 -6.22 -3.30 -3.38
CA GLU A 83 -6.62 -3.38 -4.80
C GLU A 83 -5.96 -4.55 -5.55
N VAL A 84 -4.84 -5.11 -5.05
CA VAL A 84 -4.14 -6.24 -5.70
C VAL A 84 -5.07 -7.46 -5.92
N PRO A 85 -5.87 -7.94 -4.94
CA PRO A 85 -6.79 -9.05 -5.16
C PRO A 85 -7.82 -8.80 -6.26
N LYS A 86 -8.27 -7.54 -6.41
CA LYS A 86 -9.19 -7.16 -7.49
C LYS A 86 -8.50 -7.25 -8.85
N LEU A 87 -7.25 -6.79 -8.93
CA LEU A 87 -6.43 -6.88 -10.14
C LEU A 87 -6.11 -8.33 -10.51
N GLN A 88 -5.85 -9.20 -9.52
CA GLN A 88 -5.64 -10.63 -9.73
C GLN A 88 -6.86 -11.31 -10.37
N ARG A 89 -8.08 -10.96 -9.94
CA ARG A 89 -9.32 -11.46 -10.57
C ARG A 89 -9.45 -11.01 -12.03
N LEU A 90 -9.02 -9.78 -12.33
CA LEU A 90 -9.03 -9.26 -13.70
C LEU A 90 -7.93 -9.91 -14.57
N ALA A 91 -6.79 -10.25 -13.99
CA ALA A 91 -5.65 -10.87 -14.68
C ALA A 91 -5.95 -12.28 -15.20
N VAL A 92 -6.77 -13.07 -14.47
CA VAL A 92 -7.14 -14.44 -14.87
C VAL A 92 -8.43 -14.49 -15.70
N LYS A 93 -9.14 -13.37 -15.84
CA LYS A 93 -10.39 -13.30 -16.57
C LYS A 93 -10.11 -13.41 -18.06
N LYS A 94 -10.62 -14.48 -18.69
CA LYS A 94 -10.57 -14.62 -20.16
C LYS A 94 -11.42 -13.52 -20.81
N VAL A 95 -10.76 -12.61 -21.54
CA VAL A 95 -11.41 -11.60 -22.39
C VAL A 95 -11.13 -11.95 -23.85
N LYS A 96 -12.10 -11.66 -24.73
CA LYS A 96 -11.94 -11.86 -26.18
C LYS A 96 -10.82 -10.97 -26.71
N GLY A 97 -9.90 -11.54 -27.49
CA GLY A 97 -8.80 -10.80 -28.11
C GLY A 97 -7.49 -10.78 -27.31
N ILE A 98 -7.46 -11.36 -26.10
CA ILE A 98 -6.22 -11.53 -25.33
C ILE A 98 -5.61 -12.89 -25.63
N SER A 99 -4.32 -12.91 -25.98
CA SER A 99 -3.57 -14.15 -26.17
C SER A 99 -3.27 -14.87 -24.85
N THR A 100 -2.96 -16.16 -24.89
CA THR A 100 -2.54 -16.90 -23.68
C THR A 100 -1.27 -16.32 -23.07
N GLU A 101 -0.35 -15.84 -23.91
CA GLU A 101 0.90 -15.19 -23.50
C GLU A 101 0.65 -13.87 -22.78
N GLU A 102 -0.28 -13.05 -23.27
CA GLU A 102 -0.68 -11.81 -22.58
C GLU A 102 -1.37 -12.11 -21.24
N MET A 103 -2.16 -13.17 -21.13
CA MET A 103 -2.79 -13.58 -19.87
C MET A 103 -1.76 -13.98 -18.81
N THR A 104 -0.72 -14.71 -19.21
CA THR A 104 0.39 -15.08 -18.33
C THR A 104 1.19 -13.83 -17.93
N ALA A 105 1.49 -12.94 -18.88
CA ALA A 105 2.19 -11.70 -18.58
C ALA A 105 1.42 -10.83 -17.57
N ARG A 106 0.09 -10.70 -17.71
CA ARG A 106 -0.76 -10.00 -16.74
C ARG A 106 -0.65 -10.62 -15.35
N SER A 107 -0.70 -11.95 -15.28
CA SER A 107 -0.59 -12.68 -14.01
C SER A 107 0.76 -12.44 -13.34
N ASP A 108 1.85 -12.49 -14.11
CA ASP A 108 3.21 -12.22 -13.61
C ASP A 108 3.35 -10.78 -13.11
N LEU A 109 2.78 -9.80 -13.80
CA LEU A 109 2.75 -8.41 -13.35
C LEU A 109 2.02 -8.27 -12.01
N VAL A 110 0.89 -8.95 -11.82
CA VAL A 110 0.17 -8.92 -10.53
C VAL A 110 0.97 -9.62 -9.42
N LEU A 111 1.64 -10.73 -9.73
CA LEU A 111 2.46 -11.46 -8.75
C LEU A 111 3.62 -10.61 -8.21
N ALA A 112 4.20 -9.73 -9.03
CA ALA A 112 5.28 -8.84 -8.62
C ALA A 112 4.81 -7.59 -7.83
N LEU A 113 3.52 -7.24 -7.88
CA LEU A 113 3.00 -6.00 -7.27
C LEU A 113 3.18 -5.93 -5.74
N PRO A 114 2.85 -6.97 -4.95
CA PRO A 114 3.00 -6.92 -3.50
C PRO A 114 4.43 -6.57 -3.05
N ASP A 115 5.43 -7.25 -3.62
CA ASP A 115 6.84 -7.01 -3.29
C ASP A 115 7.26 -5.60 -3.68
N ARG A 116 6.81 -5.13 -4.84
CA ARG A 116 7.10 -3.79 -5.35
C ARG A 116 6.46 -2.69 -4.49
N ILE A 117 5.24 -2.90 -3.99
CA ILE A 117 4.57 -1.98 -3.04
C ILE A 117 5.31 -1.98 -1.70
N GLN A 118 5.73 -3.14 -1.21
CA GLN A 118 6.45 -3.25 0.06
C GLN A 118 7.83 -2.58 0.01
N ALA A 119 8.51 -2.63 -1.14
CA ALA A 119 9.83 -2.03 -1.35
C ALA A 119 9.86 -0.49 -1.28
N ILE A 120 8.72 0.20 -1.37
CA ILE A 120 8.68 1.67 -1.29
C ILE A 120 9.16 2.12 0.12
N PRO A 121 10.06 3.09 0.27
CA PRO A 121 10.47 3.56 1.58
C PRO A 121 9.34 4.33 2.26
N ASP A 122 8.95 3.93 3.48
CA ASP A 122 7.84 4.54 4.24
C ASP A 122 8.21 4.91 5.68
N GLY A 123 9.52 4.90 5.98
CA GLY A 123 10.07 5.22 7.30
C GLY A 123 9.80 4.17 8.39
N THR A 124 9.23 2.99 8.08
CA THR A 124 9.03 1.91 9.06
C THR A 124 10.08 0.82 9.02
N ALA A 125 10.91 0.79 7.98
CA ALA A 125 12.12 -0.02 7.97
C ALA A 125 13.02 0.46 9.11
N ALA A 126 12.90 -0.18 10.26
CA ALA A 126 13.81 0.00 11.37
C ALA A 126 15.23 -0.19 10.84
N PRO A 127 16.22 0.61 11.30
CA PRO A 127 17.60 0.22 11.11
C PRO A 127 17.74 -1.20 11.67
N LYS A 128 18.41 -2.09 10.92
CA LYS A 128 18.79 -3.44 11.38
C LYS A 128 19.86 -3.34 12.49
N THR A 129 19.72 -2.41 13.42
CA THR A 129 20.65 -2.13 14.52
C THR A 129 19.91 -1.34 15.59
N GLY A 130 19.69 -1.98 16.74
CA GLY A 130 19.23 -1.32 17.97
C GLY A 130 17.74 -1.50 18.21
N GLY A 131 17.42 -2.38 19.17
CA GLY A 131 16.07 -2.61 19.63
C GLY A 131 15.42 -1.31 20.12
N TRP A 132 14.32 -0.94 19.48
CA TRP A 132 13.26 -0.20 20.13
C TRP A 132 11.93 -0.72 19.61
N MET A 133 11.11 -1.15 20.56
CA MET A 133 9.82 -1.80 20.38
C MET A 133 8.87 -0.90 19.56
N SER A 134 8.55 -1.27 18.32
CA SER A 134 7.34 -0.77 17.65
C SER A 134 6.21 -1.74 17.92
N SER A 135 5.23 -1.27 18.67
CA SER A 135 3.94 -1.89 18.93
C SER A 135 3.19 -2.20 17.62
N THR A 136 3.10 -3.48 17.27
CA THR A 136 2.08 -4.05 16.38
C THR A 136 0.99 -4.76 17.19
N PRO A 137 -0.26 -4.82 16.68
CA PRO A 137 -1.45 -5.20 17.44
C PRO A 137 -1.48 -6.70 17.74
N SER A 138 -1.94 -7.05 18.95
CA SER A 138 -2.31 -8.38 19.46
C SER A 138 -2.24 -9.54 18.47
N ALA A 139 -1.03 -10.10 18.32
CA ALA A 139 -0.86 -11.52 18.08
C ALA A 139 -0.49 -12.15 19.42
N SER A 140 -1.24 -13.17 19.82
CA SER A 140 -1.12 -13.92 21.08
C SER A 140 0.33 -14.27 21.42
N ARG A 141 0.96 -13.47 22.29
CA ARG A 141 2.28 -13.77 22.88
C ARG A 141 2.05 -14.54 24.17
N THR A 142 2.09 -15.87 24.10
CA THR A 142 2.11 -16.78 25.26
C THR A 142 3.45 -16.75 25.98
N GLU A 143 4.01 -15.56 26.26
CA GLU A 143 5.28 -15.39 26.99
C GLU A 143 5.28 -14.08 27.78
N ILE A 144 4.27 -13.89 28.64
CA ILE A 144 4.40 -13.02 29.81
C ILE A 144 4.48 -13.97 31.01
N LYS A 145 5.70 -14.20 31.52
CA LYS A 145 5.88 -14.91 32.79
C LYS A 145 5.73 -13.90 33.92
N PHE A 146 4.59 -13.95 34.60
CA PHE A 146 4.43 -13.30 35.89
C PHE A 146 5.12 -14.18 36.94
N ASP A 147 6.41 -13.94 37.19
CA ASP A 147 7.16 -14.64 38.24
C ASP A 147 6.97 -13.96 39.61
N SER A 148 5.76 -13.50 39.87
CA SER A 148 5.37 -12.93 41.17
C SER A 148 4.35 -13.87 41.79
N ASP A 149 4.85 -14.77 42.63
CA ASP A 149 4.04 -15.53 43.58
C ASP A 149 3.22 -14.52 44.39
N GLY A 150 1.93 -14.40 44.07
CA GLY A 150 1.02 -13.33 44.46
C GLY A 150 0.69 -13.25 45.96
N ARG A 151 1.70 -13.28 46.83
CA ARG A 151 1.59 -12.94 48.25
C ARG A 151 2.04 -11.50 48.44
N PHE A 152 1.11 -10.58 48.20
CA PHE A 152 1.26 -9.21 48.64
C PHE A 152 0.84 -9.15 50.11
N ASP A 153 1.81 -9.24 51.02
CA ASP A 153 1.56 -8.99 52.45
C ASP A 153 1.27 -7.50 52.68
N ASN A 154 0.57 -7.18 53.78
CA ASN A 154 0.17 -5.81 54.13
C ASN A 154 1.33 -4.81 54.28
N GLU A 155 2.58 -5.27 54.33
CA GLU A 155 3.79 -4.42 54.32
C GLU A 155 4.22 -3.96 52.92
N TYR A 156 3.70 -4.57 51.84
CA TYR A 156 4.06 -4.20 50.47
C TYR A 156 3.50 -2.82 50.08
N PHE A 157 2.37 -2.42 50.67
CA PHE A 157 1.79 -1.10 50.49
C PHE A 157 2.24 -0.17 51.63
N GLN A 158 3.36 0.50 51.46
CA GLN A 158 3.76 1.59 52.35
C GLN A 158 2.99 2.87 51.97
N GLU A 159 2.02 3.26 52.79
CA GLU A 159 1.41 4.59 52.70
C GLU A 159 2.49 5.63 53.02
N SER A 160 2.94 6.37 52.01
CA SER A 160 3.83 7.51 52.22
C SER A 160 3.03 8.72 52.72
N GLU A 161 3.68 9.61 53.47
CA GLU A 161 3.08 10.88 53.91
C GLU A 161 2.56 11.73 52.74
N GLN A 162 3.13 11.58 51.55
CA GLN A 162 2.61 12.26 50.36
C GLN A 162 1.26 11.70 49.91
N SER A 163 1.08 10.38 49.97
CA SER A 163 -0.21 9.73 49.64
C SER A 163 -1.33 10.21 50.56
N SER A 164 -1.05 10.35 51.86
CA SER A 164 -2.05 10.85 52.82
C SER A 164 -2.40 12.33 52.60
N GLN A 165 -1.43 13.17 52.22
CA GLN A 165 -1.69 14.57 51.86
C GLN A 165 -2.59 14.70 50.63
N PHE A 166 -2.38 13.90 49.59
CA PHE A 166 -3.25 13.89 48.41
C PHE A 166 -4.69 13.52 48.75
N ARG A 167 -4.87 12.53 49.64
CA ARG A 167 -6.19 12.10 50.10
C ARG A 167 -6.89 13.20 50.88
N GLN A 168 -6.19 13.85 51.80
CA GLN A 168 -6.74 14.97 52.58
C GLN A 168 -7.09 16.18 51.70
N GLU A 169 -6.24 16.52 50.74
CA GLU A 169 -6.49 17.64 49.83
C GLU A 169 -7.71 17.35 48.93
N TYR A 170 -7.83 16.11 48.45
CA TYR A 170 -9.01 15.68 47.70
C TYR A 170 -10.28 15.78 48.52
N GLU A 171 -10.27 15.31 49.78
CA GLU A 171 -11.43 15.40 50.67
C GLU A 171 -11.82 16.85 50.98
N MET A 172 -10.83 17.74 51.20
CA MET A 172 -11.09 19.17 51.39
C MET A 172 -11.65 19.84 50.13
N ARG A 173 -11.16 19.50 48.93
CA ARG A 173 -11.76 20.00 47.68
C ARG A 173 -13.17 19.48 47.47
N ARG A 174 -13.42 18.21 47.79
CA ARG A 174 -14.75 17.61 47.67
C ARG A 174 -15.76 18.31 48.59
N MET A 175 -15.37 18.60 49.83
CA MET A 175 -16.21 19.37 50.76
C MET A 175 -16.48 20.79 50.27
N LYS A 176 -15.48 21.48 49.71
CA LYS A 176 -15.64 22.83 49.13
C LYS A 176 -16.55 22.87 47.89
N GLN A 177 -16.63 21.78 47.13
CA GLN A 177 -17.54 21.68 45.98
C GLN A 177 -18.97 21.30 46.36
N ALA A 178 -19.15 20.71 47.55
CA ALA A 178 -20.45 20.27 48.06
C ALA A 178 -21.11 21.31 48.98
N SER A 179 -20.49 22.47 49.20
CA SER A 179 -21.02 23.61 49.94
C SER A 179 -21.24 24.81 49.03
#